data_AF-A0A3D5UZL7-F1
#
_entry.id   AF-A0A3D5UZL7-F1
#
_cell.length_a   1.000
_cell.length_b   1.000
_cell.length_c   1.000
_cell.angle_alpha   90.00
_cell.angle_beta   90.00
_cell.angle_gamma   90.00
#
_symmetry.space_group_name_H-M   'P 1'
#
loop_
_entity.id
_entity.type
_entity.pdbx_description
1 polymer ?
#
loop_
_entity_poly.entity_id
_entity_poly.type
_entity_poly.pdbx_seq_one_letter_code
_entity_poly.pdbx_strand_id
1 'polypeptide(L)'
;KIPALMDHSTNPPTRIFESGAILLYLSEKFGGAFQPKELTKRAECWSWLMWQMGSAPYLGGGFGHFYAYAPFKIEYAIDRFAMEVKRQLDVLDRRLGESHYIAGDEYTIADIAIWPWYGA
;
A
#
# COMPACT_ATOMS: atom_id res chain seq x y z
N LYS A 1 -15.29 1.75 0.86
CA LYS A 1 -14.81 3.05 0.32
C LYS A 1 -14.35 2.80 -1.11
N ILE A 2 -14.12 3.83 -1.94
CA ILE A 2 -13.38 3.60 -3.19
C ILE A 2 -11.96 3.10 -2.87
N PRO A 3 -11.30 2.34 -3.76
CA PRO A 3 -11.86 1.75 -4.97
C PRO A 3 -12.74 0.51 -4.69
N ALA A 4 -13.64 0.25 -5.64
CA ALA A 4 -14.40 -1.00 -5.75
C ALA A 4 -14.39 -1.44 -7.21
N LEU A 5 -14.32 -2.74 -7.45
CA LEU A 5 -14.26 -3.36 -8.78
C LEU A 5 -15.37 -4.40 -8.92
N MET A 6 -15.97 -4.47 -10.11
CA MET A 6 -16.87 -5.54 -10.51
C MET A 6 -16.28 -6.24 -11.73
N ASP A 7 -15.90 -7.50 -11.58
CA ASP A 7 -15.46 -8.33 -12.69
C ASP A 7 -16.67 -8.98 -13.38
N HIS A 8 -16.94 -8.56 -14.60
CA HIS A 8 -18.02 -9.08 -15.44
C HIS A 8 -17.60 -10.27 -16.31
N SER A 9 -16.34 -10.75 -16.22
CA SER A 9 -15.94 -11.98 -16.93
C SER A 9 -16.30 -13.27 -16.18
N THR A 10 -16.79 -13.17 -14.95
CA THR A 10 -17.30 -14.29 -14.14
C THR A 10 -18.83 -14.30 -14.11
N ASN A 11 -19.43 -15.46 -13.80
CA ASN A 11 -20.88 -15.59 -13.67
C ASN A 11 -21.26 -16.33 -12.37
N PRO A 12 -21.95 -15.69 -11.41
CA PRO A 12 -22.33 -14.27 -11.41
C PRO A 12 -21.10 -13.33 -11.35
N PRO A 13 -21.25 -12.04 -11.74
CA PRO A 13 -20.16 -11.06 -11.65
C PRO A 13 -19.52 -11.02 -10.26
N THR A 14 -18.19 -10.95 -10.21
CA THR A 14 -17.43 -10.96 -8.95
C THR A 14 -17.18 -9.54 -8.47
N ARG A 15 -17.69 -9.19 -7.29
CA ARG A 15 -17.40 -7.91 -6.63
C ARG A 15 -16.12 -8.01 -5.78
N ILE A 16 -15.25 -7.01 -5.85
CA ILE A 16 -14.06 -6.87 -5.01
C ILE A 16 -13.96 -5.42 -4.51
N PHE A 17 -13.60 -5.23 -3.26
CA PHE A 17 -13.36 -3.92 -2.64
C PHE A 17 -12.12 -3.99 -1.75
N GLU A 18 -11.59 -2.83 -1.35
CA GLU A 18 -10.22 -2.62 -0.84
C GLU A 18 -9.16 -2.71 -1.95
N SER A 19 -8.32 -1.69 -2.05
CA SER A 19 -7.31 -1.58 -3.12
C SER A 19 -6.32 -2.74 -3.10
N GLY A 20 -5.86 -3.18 -1.91
CA GLY A 20 -4.98 -4.35 -1.79
C GLY A 20 -5.63 -5.64 -2.27
N ALA A 21 -6.91 -5.87 -1.95
CA ALA A 21 -7.63 -7.04 -2.42
C ALA A 21 -7.85 -7.03 -3.95
N ILE A 22 -8.12 -5.85 -4.52
CA ILE A 22 -8.21 -5.66 -5.97
C ILE A 22 -6.88 -5.98 -6.65
N LEU A 23 -5.75 -5.49 -6.12
CA LEU A 23 -4.43 -5.77 -6.67
C LEU A 23 -4.09 -7.27 -6.64
N LEU A 24 -4.36 -7.94 -5.51
CA LEU A 24 -4.20 -9.39 -5.39
C LEU A 24 -5.06 -10.14 -6.39
N TYR A 25 -6.35 -9.80 -6.46
CA TYR A 25 -7.30 -10.44 -7.38
C TYR A 25 -6.86 -10.31 -8.84
N LEU A 26 -6.45 -9.11 -9.26
CA LEU A 26 -5.99 -8.88 -10.64
C LEU A 26 -4.69 -9.61 -10.93
N SER A 27 -3.72 -9.60 -10.00
CA SER A 27 -2.49 -10.38 -10.13
C SER A 27 -2.80 -11.86 -10.37
N GLU A 28 -3.62 -12.47 -9.50
CA GLU A 28 -3.98 -13.89 -9.59
C GLU A 28 -4.75 -14.20 -10.88
N LYS A 29 -5.71 -13.35 -11.25
CA LYS A 29 -6.52 -13.50 -12.46
C LYS A 29 -5.67 -13.53 -13.73
N PHE A 30 -4.60 -12.74 -13.77
CA PHE A 30 -3.71 -12.63 -14.94
C PHE A 30 -2.41 -13.44 -14.78
N GLY A 31 -2.48 -14.60 -14.10
CA GLY A 31 -1.39 -15.57 -14.07
C GLY A 31 -0.24 -15.23 -13.12
N GLY A 32 -0.51 -14.42 -12.09
CA GLY A 32 0.48 -13.93 -11.13
C GLY A 32 1.28 -12.73 -11.63
N ALA A 33 0.69 -11.90 -12.50
CA ALA A 33 1.37 -10.70 -12.98
C ALA A 33 1.69 -9.75 -11.82
N PHE A 34 2.92 -9.22 -11.78
CA PHE A 34 3.42 -8.36 -10.69
C PHE A 34 3.46 -9.04 -9.31
N GLN A 35 3.58 -10.37 -9.29
CA GLN A 35 3.71 -11.13 -8.06
C GLN A 35 4.70 -12.30 -8.24
N PRO A 36 5.67 -12.47 -7.33
CA PRO A 36 6.57 -13.61 -7.40
C PRO A 36 5.82 -14.94 -7.28
N LYS A 37 6.27 -15.95 -8.04
CA LYS A 37 5.73 -17.33 -7.96
C LYS A 37 6.37 -18.15 -6.85
N GLU A 38 7.65 -17.88 -6.58
CA GLU A 38 8.39 -18.53 -5.50
C GLU A 38 7.78 -18.11 -4.15
N LEU A 39 7.56 -19.09 -3.27
CA LEU A 39 6.78 -18.91 -2.04
C LEU A 39 7.38 -17.84 -1.12
N THR A 40 8.69 -17.84 -0.91
CA THR A 40 9.35 -16.91 0.01
C THR A 40 9.35 -15.48 -0.53
N LYS A 41 9.63 -15.28 -1.82
CA LYS A 41 9.54 -13.98 -2.49
C LYS A 41 8.10 -13.45 -2.51
N ARG A 42 7.12 -14.34 -2.68
CA ARG A 42 5.70 -13.98 -2.63
C ARG A 42 5.28 -13.56 -1.23
N ALA A 43 5.77 -14.25 -0.20
CA ALA A 43 5.53 -13.87 1.19
C ALA A 43 6.10 -12.48 1.48
N GLU A 44 7.30 -12.15 0.98
CA GLU A 44 7.88 -10.82 1.11
C GLU A 44 7.02 -9.74 0.42
N CYS A 45 6.60 -9.98 -0.83
CA CYS A 45 5.67 -9.09 -1.53
C CYS A 45 4.38 -8.84 -0.75
N TRP A 46 3.78 -9.90 -0.19
CA TRP A 46 2.57 -9.78 0.62
C TRP A 46 2.79 -9.06 1.94
N SER A 47 3.94 -9.27 2.59
CA SER A 47 4.33 -8.52 3.79
C SER A 47 4.32 -7.02 3.52
N TRP A 48 4.92 -6.56 2.41
CA TRP A 48 4.94 -5.15 2.04
C TRP A 48 3.58 -4.61 1.60
N LEU A 49 2.79 -5.40 0.87
CA LEU A 49 1.42 -5.02 0.52
C LEU A 49 0.56 -4.82 1.78
N MET A 50 0.63 -5.73 2.75
CA MET A 50 -0.13 -5.64 3.99
C MET A 50 0.41 -4.55 4.91
N TRP A 51 1.72 -4.33 4.94
CA TRP A 51 2.33 -3.16 5.59
C TRP A 51 1.74 -1.87 5.02
N GLN A 52 1.58 -1.77 3.69
CA GLN A 52 1.00 -0.59 3.05
C GLN A 52 -0.47 -0.39 3.44
N MET A 53 -1.28 -1.45 3.41
CA MET A 53 -2.68 -1.42 3.86
C MET A 53 -2.82 -0.95 5.33
N GLY A 54 -1.89 -1.36 6.20
CA GLY A 54 -1.88 -0.97 7.61
C GLY A 54 -1.28 0.42 7.90
N SER A 55 -0.36 0.90 7.06
CA SER A 55 0.38 2.15 7.29
C SER A 55 -0.28 3.38 6.68
N ALA A 56 -0.86 3.27 5.48
CA ALA A 56 -1.49 4.39 4.78
C ALA A 56 -2.59 5.12 5.58
N PRO A 57 -3.40 4.45 6.44
CA PRO A 57 -4.33 5.16 7.31
C PRO A 57 -3.67 6.18 8.25
N TYR A 58 -2.42 5.96 8.70
CA TYR A 58 -1.68 6.94 9.50
C TYR A 58 -1.24 8.14 8.65
N LEU A 59 -0.82 7.89 7.40
CA LEU A 59 -0.43 8.95 6.48
C LEU A 59 -1.62 9.82 6.05
N GLY A 60 -2.71 9.23 5.59
CA GLY A 60 -3.88 9.98 5.12
C GLY A 60 -4.83 10.40 6.25
N GLY A 61 -5.33 9.41 7.01
CA GLY A 61 -6.33 9.62 8.06
C GLY A 61 -5.78 10.22 9.35
N GLY A 62 -4.46 10.09 9.58
CA GLY A 62 -3.74 10.77 10.66
C GLY A 62 -3.11 12.07 10.16
N PHE A 63 -1.88 11.97 9.67
CA PHE A 63 -1.05 13.13 9.33
C PHE A 63 -1.75 14.05 8.33
N GLY A 64 -2.16 13.55 7.17
CA GLY A 64 -2.83 14.32 6.13
C GLY A 64 -4.08 15.04 6.65
N HIS A 65 -4.92 14.35 7.44
CA HIS A 65 -6.10 14.97 8.03
C HIS A 65 -5.74 16.10 9.01
N PHE A 66 -4.95 15.82 10.05
CA PHE A 66 -4.63 16.80 11.09
C PHE A 66 -3.72 17.93 10.59
N TYR A 67 -2.85 17.65 9.62
CA TYR A 67 -1.95 18.64 9.04
C TYR A 67 -2.64 19.53 8.00
N ALA A 68 -3.48 18.98 7.12
CA ALA A 68 -4.01 19.72 5.97
C ALA A 68 -5.52 20.04 6.06
N TYR A 69 -6.35 19.16 6.62
CA TYR A 69 -7.81 19.26 6.50
C TYR A 69 -8.54 19.69 7.78
N ALA A 70 -8.00 19.38 8.96
CA ALA A 70 -8.62 19.76 10.22
C ALA A 70 -8.81 21.29 10.29
N PRO A 71 -9.97 21.78 10.76
CA PRO A 71 -10.30 23.21 10.72
C PRO A 71 -9.46 24.06 11.69
N PHE A 72 -8.67 23.42 12.55
CA PHE A 72 -7.71 24.04 13.46
C PHE A 72 -6.50 23.13 13.63
N LYS A 73 -5.36 23.70 14.05
CA LYS A 73 -4.12 22.95 14.27
C LYS A 73 -4.08 22.39 15.68
N ILE A 74 -3.93 21.07 15.79
CA ILE A 74 -3.80 20.36 17.06
C ILE A 74 -2.36 19.85 17.13
N GLU A 75 -1.48 20.60 17.80
CA GLU A 75 -0.04 20.32 17.88
C GLU A 75 0.24 18.85 18.24
N TYR A 76 -0.35 18.35 19.33
CA TYR A 76 -0.19 16.96 19.77
C TYR A 76 -0.55 15.93 18.68
N ALA A 77 -1.65 16.14 17.95
CA ALA A 77 -2.08 15.19 16.92
C ALA A 77 -1.16 15.26 15.70
N ILE A 78 -0.80 16.48 15.27
CA ILE A 78 0.12 16.69 14.16
C ILE A 78 1.46 16.03 14.46
N ASP A 79 2.05 16.30 15.62
CA ASP A 79 3.36 15.76 16.01
C ASP A 79 3.34 14.23 16.09
N ARG A 80 2.30 13.65 16.70
CA ARG A 80 2.12 12.20 16.78
C ARG A 80 2.14 11.55 15.39
N PHE A 81 1.32 12.05 14.46
CA PHE A 81 1.19 11.43 13.15
C PHE A 81 2.33 11.81 12.20
N ALA A 82 2.90 13.01 12.32
CA ALA A 82 4.09 13.42 11.57
C ALA A 82 5.29 12.54 11.94
N MET A 83 5.49 12.26 13.24
CA MET A 83 6.55 11.36 13.70
C MET A 83 6.39 9.95 13.13
N GLU A 84 5.17 9.41 13.16
CA GLU A 84 4.89 8.08 12.59
C GLU A 84 5.07 8.04 11.07
N VAL A 85 4.63 9.06 10.33
CA VAL A 85 4.85 9.14 8.88
C VAL A 85 6.33 9.23 8.53
N LYS A 86 7.12 10.02 9.27
CA LYS A 86 8.58 10.07 9.11
C LYS A 86 9.21 8.70 9.38
N ARG A 87 8.72 7.96 10.38
CA ARG A 87 9.17 6.58 10.65
C ARG A 87 8.82 5.63 9.50
N GLN A 88 7.64 5.76 8.90
CA GLN A 88 7.25 4.95 7.73
C GLN A 88 8.14 5.25 6.51
N LEU A 89 8.43 6.53 6.26
CA LEU A 89 9.37 6.95 5.22
C LEU A 89 10.78 6.41 5.48
N ASP A 90 11.28 6.45 6.71
CA ASP A 90 12.59 5.87 7.08
C ASP A 90 12.63 4.35 6.86
N VAL A 91 11.56 3.63 7.17
CA VAL A 91 11.45 2.19 6.87
C VAL A 91 11.55 1.92 5.37
N LEU A 92 10.83 2.71 4.56
CA LEU A 92 10.87 2.58 3.10
C LEU A 92 12.25 2.94 2.52
N ASP A 93 12.83 4.06 2.96
CA ASP A 93 14.14 4.54 2.50
C ASP A 93 15.24 3.53 2.79
N ARG A 94 15.29 3.00 4.02
CA ARG A 94 16.27 1.97 4.40
C ARG A 94 16.11 0.69 3.59
N ARG A 95 14.86 0.27 3.34
CA ARG A 95 14.60 -0.92 2.52
C ARG A 95 15.06 -0.70 1.08
N LEU A 96 14.74 0.45 0.49
CA LEU A 96 15.09 0.79 -0.89
C LEU A 96 16.58 1.15 -1.05
N GLY A 97 17.28 1.45 0.04
CA GLY A 97 18.74 1.54 0.07
C GLY A 97 19.44 0.20 -0.14
N GLU A 98 18.74 -0.92 0.10
CA GLU A 98 19.28 -2.28 -0.03
C GLU A 98 18.68 -3.09 -1.19
N SER A 99 17.54 -2.65 -1.74
CA SER A 99 16.74 -3.40 -2.71
C SER A 99 16.21 -2.49 -3.80
N HIS A 100 16.24 -2.95 -5.06
CA HIS A 100 15.82 -2.13 -6.19
C HIS A 100 14.32 -1.75 -6.16
N TYR A 101 13.48 -2.71 -5.77
CA TYR A 101 12.05 -2.54 -5.47
C TYR A 101 11.76 -2.99 -4.05
N ILE A 102 10.58 -2.67 -3.53
CA ILE A 102 10.28 -2.86 -2.11
C ILE A 102 10.38 -4.33 -1.68
N ALA A 103 9.92 -5.24 -2.54
CA ALA A 103 9.87 -6.67 -2.28
C ALA A 103 11.06 -7.46 -2.86
N GLY A 104 12.04 -6.80 -3.47
CA GLY A 104 13.21 -7.44 -4.08
C GLY A 104 13.64 -6.78 -5.38
N ASP A 105 14.12 -7.59 -6.33
CA ASP A 105 14.70 -7.10 -7.59
C ASP A 105 13.66 -6.84 -8.70
N GLU A 106 12.41 -7.26 -8.50
CA GLU A 106 11.33 -7.14 -9.48
C GLU A 106 10.22 -6.23 -8.98
N TYR A 107 9.58 -5.49 -9.89
CA TYR A 107 8.45 -4.62 -9.59
C TYR A 107 7.19 -5.45 -9.31
N THR A 108 6.49 -5.12 -8.22
CA THR A 108 5.34 -5.90 -7.74
C THR A 108 4.12 -5.06 -7.42
N ILE A 109 3.00 -5.74 -7.11
CA ILE A 109 1.81 -5.10 -6.53
C ILE A 109 2.09 -4.36 -5.21
N ALA A 110 3.15 -4.70 -4.47
CA ALA A 110 3.53 -3.96 -3.26
C ALA A 110 4.04 -2.56 -3.62
N ASP A 111 4.87 -2.44 -4.66
CA ASP A 111 5.35 -1.15 -5.17
C ASP A 111 4.19 -0.31 -5.73
N ILE A 112 3.28 -0.94 -6.50
CA ILE A 112 2.05 -0.30 -7.01
C ILE A 112 1.22 0.27 -5.87
N ALA A 113 1.13 -0.44 -4.74
CA ALA A 113 0.34 -0.02 -3.59
C ALA A 113 1.01 1.13 -2.81
N ILE A 114 2.34 1.10 -2.65
CA ILE A 114 3.11 2.07 -1.86
C ILE A 114 3.30 3.39 -2.61
N TRP A 115 3.63 3.32 -3.89
CA TRP A 115 4.07 4.49 -4.66
C TRP A 115 3.05 5.66 -4.67
N PRO A 116 1.73 5.44 -4.84
CA PRO A 116 0.75 6.53 -4.81
C PRO A 116 0.62 7.27 -3.47
N TRP A 117 1.15 6.68 -2.39
CA TRP A 117 1.13 7.28 -1.05
C TRP A 117 2.45 7.97 -0.68
N TYR A 118 3.58 7.36 -1.04
CA TYR A 118 4.90 7.79 -0.55
C TYR A 118 5.86 8.28 -1.65
N GLY A 119 5.50 8.13 -2.93
CA GLY A 119 6.39 8.42 -4.07
C GLY A 119 6.31 9.85 -4.62
N ALA A 120 5.49 10.72 -4.04
CA ALA A 120 5.24 12.10 -4.48
C ALA A 120 5.69 13.14 -3.46
#